data_AF-A0A960SX60-F1
#
_entry.id   AF-A0A960SX60-F1
#
_cell.length_a   1.000
_cell.length_b   1.000
_cell.length_c   1.000
_cell.angle_alpha   90.00
_cell.angle_beta   90.00
_cell.angle_gamma   90.00
#
_symmetry.space_group_name_H-M   'P 1'
#
loop_
_entity.id
_entity.type
_entity.pdbx_description
1 polymer ?
#
loop_
_entity_poly.entity_id
_entity_poly.type
_entity_poly.pdbx_seq_one_letter_code
_entity_poly.pdbx_strand_id
1 'polypeptide(L)'
;MKVLPATIAALVIALGSGFIGYQIGRGTPSPVPSGDDGTTVSSSSGKRSPRPAATGFRKADIPAFRAKLAEEGNPLNRFRDALEHLEGWVAADPADALEWLREQPRSERRDEVIGIALSQYAEQDPKAAAIWAEANLSGNDLNNTLLLIIEEWAVQDGAGAADW
;
A
#
# COMPACT_ATOMS: atom_id res chain seq x y z
N MET A 1 39.95 9.15 -8.50
CA MET A 1 39.09 10.36 -8.47
C MET A 1 38.22 10.25 -7.23
N LYS A 2 38.38 11.18 -6.29
CA LYS A 2 37.67 11.20 -4.99
C LYS A 2 36.46 12.12 -5.14
N VAL A 3 35.26 11.59 -4.92
CA VAL A 3 34.01 12.36 -4.83
C VAL A 3 33.95 13.06 -3.48
N LEU A 4 33.68 14.37 -3.50
CA LEU A 4 33.45 15.21 -2.31
C LEU A 4 31.95 15.17 -1.94
N PRO A 5 31.56 15.17 -0.66
CA PRO A 5 30.16 15.29 -0.26
C PRO A 5 29.70 16.76 -0.30
N ALA A 6 28.56 17.02 -0.92
CA ALA A 6 27.87 18.30 -0.86
C ALA A 6 27.15 18.42 0.50
N THR A 7 27.41 19.52 1.20
CA THR A 7 26.86 19.82 2.53
C THR A 7 25.50 20.49 2.36
N ILE A 8 24.46 19.90 2.94
CA ILE A 8 23.09 20.43 2.95
C ILE A 8 22.96 21.48 4.06
N ALA A 9 22.42 22.65 3.72
CA ALA A 9 22.04 23.67 4.69
C ALA A 9 20.57 23.45 5.11
N ALA A 10 20.35 22.97 6.32
CA ALA A 10 19.02 22.81 6.90
C ALA A 10 18.55 24.13 7.52
N LEU A 11 17.35 24.60 7.12
CA LEU A 11 16.65 25.70 7.77
C LEU A 11 15.50 25.11 8.59
N VAL A 12 15.62 25.23 9.91
CA VAL A 12 14.65 24.72 10.90
C VAL A 12 13.50 25.71 11.05
N ILE A 13 12.27 25.27 10.83
CA ILE A 13 11.07 25.95 11.33
C ILE A 13 10.31 24.97 12.21
N ALA A 14 10.36 25.22 13.50
CA ALA A 14 9.68 24.45 14.55
C ALA A 14 8.30 25.03 14.82
N LEU A 15 7.25 24.22 14.65
CA LEU A 15 5.94 24.34 15.29
C LEU A 15 5.41 22.88 15.36
N GLY A 16 5.00 22.27 16.45
CA GLY A 16 4.51 22.79 17.72
C GLY A 16 3.24 22.01 18.08
N SER A 17 3.41 20.88 18.78
CA SER A 17 2.45 20.27 19.73
C SER A 17 1.20 19.55 19.20
N GLY A 18 0.93 18.35 19.74
CA GLY A 18 -0.45 17.87 19.89
C GLY A 18 -0.71 16.36 19.89
N PHE A 19 -0.09 15.60 20.79
CA PHE A 19 -0.45 14.21 21.09
C PHE A 19 -1.73 14.16 21.94
N ILE A 20 -2.80 13.50 21.48
CA ILE A 20 -3.87 13.00 22.36
C ILE A 20 -4.36 11.63 21.86
N GLY A 21 -3.95 10.58 22.57
CA GLY A 21 -4.62 9.28 22.54
C GLY A 21 -5.79 9.25 23.53
N TYR A 22 -6.85 8.53 23.18
CA TYR A 22 -7.90 8.14 24.14
C TYR A 22 -8.38 6.72 23.84
N GLN A 23 -8.12 5.81 24.77
CA GLN A 23 -8.56 4.42 24.81
C GLN A 23 -9.16 4.16 26.19
N ILE A 24 -10.49 4.19 26.34
CA ILE A 24 -11.19 3.62 27.51
C ILE A 24 -12.60 3.17 27.11
N GLY A 25 -12.96 1.92 27.46
CA GLY A 25 -14.35 1.47 27.46
C GLY A 25 -14.55 0.02 27.87
N ARG A 26 -14.46 -0.28 29.17
CA ARG A 26 -14.64 -1.61 29.79
C ARG A 26 -16.10 -2.08 29.77
N GLY A 27 -16.35 -3.34 29.42
CA GLY A 27 -17.61 -4.05 29.68
C GLY A 27 -17.43 -5.13 30.75
N THR A 28 -18.22 -5.06 31.82
CA THR A 28 -18.26 -6.02 32.94
C THR A 28 -19.03 -7.31 32.58
N PRO A 29 -18.70 -8.48 33.15
CA PRO A 29 -19.52 -9.69 33.00
C PRO A 29 -20.68 -9.69 34.01
N SER A 30 -21.90 -9.98 33.53
CA SER A 30 -23.08 -10.23 34.39
C SER A 30 -23.35 -11.74 34.51
N PRO A 31 -24.00 -12.20 35.60
CA PRO A 31 -24.15 -13.62 35.95
C PRO A 31 -25.39 -14.27 35.32
N VAL A 32 -25.30 -15.58 35.12
CA VAL A 32 -26.33 -16.46 34.55
C VAL A 32 -27.43 -16.75 35.59
N PRO A 33 -28.72 -16.69 35.23
CA PRO A 33 -29.79 -17.39 35.93
C PRO A 33 -30.21 -18.67 35.18
N SER A 34 -30.21 -19.79 35.89
CA SER A 34 -30.83 -21.06 35.49
C SER A 34 -32.36 -20.94 35.47
N GLY A 35 -32.98 -21.47 34.43
CA GLY A 35 -34.43 -21.59 34.27
C GLY A 35 -34.75 -22.51 33.10
N ASP A 36 -35.16 -23.71 33.45
CA ASP A 36 -35.73 -24.79 32.66
C ASP A 36 -37.07 -24.40 32.01
N ASP A 37 -37.19 -24.63 30.70
CA ASP A 37 -38.44 -25.09 30.08
C ASP A 37 -38.17 -25.62 28.67
N GLY A 38 -38.65 -26.84 28.43
CA GLY A 38 -38.42 -27.57 27.19
C GLY A 38 -39.26 -27.02 26.04
N THR A 39 -38.64 -26.85 24.88
CA THR A 39 -39.26 -27.12 23.58
C THR A 39 -38.15 -27.42 22.58
N THR A 40 -38.27 -28.59 21.95
CA THR A 40 -37.39 -29.08 20.91
C THR A 40 -37.45 -28.19 19.66
N VAL A 41 -36.32 -27.59 19.29
CA VAL A 41 -36.05 -27.19 17.90
C VAL A 41 -34.72 -27.78 17.45
N SER A 42 -34.83 -28.89 16.71
CA SER A 42 -33.80 -29.36 15.80
C SER A 42 -33.33 -28.19 14.94
N SER A 43 -32.09 -27.73 15.16
CA SER A 43 -31.35 -26.99 14.15
C SER A 43 -30.13 -27.81 13.80
N SER A 44 -30.12 -28.27 12.55
CA SER A 44 -29.04 -29.02 11.95
C SER A 44 -27.71 -28.33 12.23
N SER A 45 -26.81 -29.03 12.91
CA SER A 45 -25.40 -28.68 12.96
C SER A 45 -24.79 -28.97 11.58
N GLY A 46 -25.20 -28.17 10.59
CA GLY A 46 -24.47 -28.03 9.36
C GLY A 46 -23.14 -27.41 9.76
N LYS A 47 -22.06 -28.16 9.57
CA LYS A 47 -20.70 -27.65 9.64
C LYS A 47 -20.68 -26.34 8.86
N ARG A 48 -20.67 -25.20 9.56
CA ARG A 48 -20.31 -23.94 8.94
C ARG A 48 -18.83 -24.11 8.65
N SER A 49 -18.53 -24.61 7.46
CA SER A 49 -17.22 -24.45 6.85
C SER A 49 -16.81 -23.01 7.09
N PRO A 50 -15.62 -22.74 7.66
CA PRO A 50 -15.12 -21.38 7.75
C PRO A 50 -15.25 -20.77 6.36
N ARG A 51 -16.00 -19.66 6.25
CA ARG A 51 -15.97 -18.83 5.04
C ARG A 51 -14.48 -18.53 4.82
N PRO A 52 -13.86 -18.90 3.69
CA PRO A 52 -12.49 -18.51 3.44
C PRO A 52 -12.45 -16.98 3.57
N ALA A 53 -11.61 -16.48 4.49
CA ALA A 53 -11.34 -15.07 4.58
C ALA A 53 -10.98 -14.60 3.16
N ALA A 54 -11.62 -13.53 2.68
CA ALA A 54 -11.32 -12.96 1.38
C ALA A 54 -9.81 -12.81 1.27
N THR A 55 -9.20 -13.68 0.48
CA THR A 55 -7.74 -13.80 0.45
C THR A 55 -7.28 -12.63 -0.41
N GLY A 56 -6.76 -11.59 0.23
CA GLY A 56 -6.18 -10.45 -0.49
C GLY A 56 -5.10 -10.92 -1.46
N PHE A 57 -4.79 -10.12 -2.48
CA PHE A 57 -3.73 -10.41 -3.45
C PHE A 57 -2.41 -10.68 -2.70
N ARG A 58 -1.83 -11.88 -2.82
CA ARG A 58 -0.59 -12.24 -2.12
C ARG A 58 0.59 -12.18 -3.08
N LYS A 59 1.78 -11.90 -2.55
CA LYS A 59 3.04 -11.94 -3.32
C LYS A 59 3.26 -13.28 -4.04
N ALA A 60 2.84 -14.39 -3.43
CA ALA A 60 2.92 -15.72 -4.04
C ALA A 60 2.03 -15.90 -5.29
N ASP A 61 0.99 -15.07 -5.45
CA ASP A 61 0.05 -15.13 -6.58
C ASP A 61 0.55 -14.31 -7.79
N ILE A 62 1.57 -13.46 -7.61
CA ILE A 62 2.12 -12.57 -8.65
C ILE A 62 2.54 -13.31 -9.91
N PRO A 63 3.30 -14.44 -9.87
CA PRO A 63 3.71 -15.10 -11.10
C PRO A 63 2.53 -15.58 -11.95
N ALA A 64 1.48 -16.11 -11.30
CA ALA A 64 0.26 -16.52 -11.99
C ALA A 64 -0.51 -15.32 -12.56
N PHE A 65 -0.55 -14.21 -11.82
CA PHE A 65 -1.17 -12.98 -12.28
C PHE A 65 -0.42 -12.38 -13.49
N ARG A 66 0.91 -12.29 -13.46
CA ARG A 66 1.77 -11.88 -14.58
C ARG A 66 1.53 -12.75 -15.82
N ALA A 67 1.42 -14.06 -15.65
CA ALA A 67 1.11 -14.99 -16.74
C ALA A 67 -0.25 -14.70 -17.37
N LYS A 68 -1.30 -14.50 -16.55
CA LYS A 68 -2.63 -14.09 -17.03
C LYS A 68 -2.57 -12.79 -17.84
N LEU A 69 -1.85 -11.77 -17.35
CA LEU A 69 -1.67 -10.52 -18.08
C LEU A 69 -0.95 -10.74 -19.42
N ALA A 70 0.04 -11.63 -19.47
CA ALA A 70 0.78 -11.93 -20.70
C ALA A 70 -0.07 -12.64 -21.76
N GLU A 71 -1.00 -13.51 -21.34
CA GLU A 71 -1.96 -14.20 -22.22
C GLU A 71 -3.01 -13.27 -22.83
N GLU A 72 -3.33 -12.15 -22.16
CA GLU A 72 -4.28 -11.16 -22.68
C GLU A 72 -3.70 -10.43 -23.89
N GLY A 73 -4.19 -10.80 -25.07
CA GLY A 73 -3.72 -10.26 -26.36
C GLY A 73 -4.16 -8.82 -26.63
N ASN A 74 -5.22 -8.34 -25.97
CA ASN A 74 -5.66 -6.95 -26.11
C ASN A 74 -4.94 -6.06 -25.07
N PRO A 75 -4.13 -5.07 -25.49
CA PRO A 75 -3.35 -4.25 -24.57
C PRO A 75 -4.21 -3.40 -23.62
N LEU A 76 -5.41 -3.00 -24.05
CA LEU A 76 -6.33 -2.23 -23.20
C LEU A 76 -6.94 -3.09 -22.11
N ASN A 77 -7.37 -4.32 -22.44
CA ASN A 77 -7.89 -5.26 -21.45
C ASN A 77 -6.81 -5.63 -20.45
N ARG A 78 -5.58 -5.91 -20.92
CA ARG A 78 -4.43 -6.21 -20.06
C ARG A 78 -4.18 -5.09 -19.06
N PHE A 79 -4.13 -3.84 -19.54
CA PHE A 79 -3.90 -2.69 -18.67
C PHE A 79 -5.05 -2.49 -17.68
N ARG A 80 -6.31 -2.61 -18.12
CA ARG A 80 -7.47 -2.53 -17.23
C ARG A 80 -7.42 -3.60 -16.13
N ASP A 81 -7.14 -4.84 -16.47
CA ASP A 81 -7.08 -5.96 -15.53
C ASP A 81 -5.95 -5.78 -14.51
N ALA A 82 -4.81 -5.21 -14.93
CA ALA A 82 -3.72 -4.82 -14.04
C ALA A 82 -4.17 -3.73 -13.05
N LEU A 83 -4.89 -2.70 -13.52
CA LEU A 83 -5.39 -1.62 -12.67
C LEU A 83 -6.43 -2.09 -11.65
N GLU A 84 -7.28 -3.04 -12.03
CA GLU A 84 -8.28 -3.63 -11.12
C GLU A 84 -7.62 -4.28 -9.89
N HIS A 85 -6.39 -4.79 -10.05
CA HIS A 85 -5.66 -5.48 -8.98
C HIS A 85 -4.48 -4.66 -8.44
N LEU A 86 -4.30 -3.41 -8.92
CA LEU A 86 -3.09 -2.63 -8.66
C LEU A 86 -2.88 -2.40 -7.17
N GLU A 87 -3.93 -2.05 -6.42
CA GLU A 87 -3.82 -1.79 -4.98
C GLU A 87 -3.27 -3.01 -4.23
N GLY A 88 -3.84 -4.19 -4.49
CA GLY A 88 -3.39 -5.43 -3.87
C GLY A 88 -2.01 -5.87 -4.36
N TRP A 89 -1.69 -5.59 -5.62
CA TRP A 89 -0.38 -5.89 -6.20
C TRP A 89 0.71 -5.03 -5.59
N VAL A 90 0.49 -3.71 -5.48
CA VAL A 90 1.42 -2.79 -4.82
C VAL A 90 1.54 -3.12 -3.33
N ALA A 91 0.46 -3.47 -2.64
CA ALA A 91 0.53 -3.92 -1.24
C ALA A 91 1.34 -5.22 -1.06
N ALA A 92 1.36 -6.09 -2.07
CA ALA A 92 2.07 -7.37 -2.01
C ALA A 92 3.53 -7.28 -2.46
N ASP A 93 3.80 -6.55 -3.54
CA ASP A 93 5.12 -6.31 -4.12
C ASP A 93 5.13 -5.03 -4.97
N PRO A 94 5.43 -3.87 -4.34
CA PRO A 94 5.46 -2.58 -5.03
C PRO A 94 6.46 -2.56 -6.20
N ALA A 95 7.61 -3.21 -6.03
CA ALA A 95 8.68 -3.19 -7.03
C ALA A 95 8.25 -3.91 -8.31
N ASP A 96 7.64 -5.09 -8.19
CA ASP A 96 7.15 -5.87 -9.35
C ASP A 96 6.00 -5.16 -10.08
N ALA A 97 5.06 -4.56 -9.33
CA ALA A 97 3.96 -3.78 -9.91
C ALA A 97 4.48 -2.55 -10.69
N LEU A 98 5.42 -1.81 -10.09
CA LEU A 98 6.03 -0.64 -10.71
C LEU A 98 6.90 -1.02 -11.92
N GLU A 99 7.63 -2.13 -11.86
CA GLU A 99 8.37 -2.67 -12.99
C GLU A 99 7.43 -2.99 -14.16
N TRP A 100 6.32 -3.69 -13.90
CA TRP A 100 5.32 -3.96 -14.92
C TRP A 100 4.79 -2.67 -15.56
N LEU A 101 4.42 -1.67 -14.75
CA LEU A 101 3.94 -0.38 -15.25
C LEU A 101 4.99 0.31 -16.13
N ARG A 102 6.29 0.12 -15.85
CA ARG A 102 7.36 0.67 -16.69
C ARG A 102 7.55 -0.01 -18.03
N GLU A 103 7.20 -1.28 -18.14
CA GLU A 103 7.22 -2.01 -19.40
C GLU A 103 6.08 -1.60 -20.33
N GLN A 104 5.06 -0.92 -19.81
CA GLN A 104 3.93 -0.47 -20.63
C GLN A 104 4.32 0.69 -21.56
N PRO A 105 3.66 0.84 -22.72
CA PRO A 105 3.88 1.98 -23.60
C PRO A 105 3.73 3.30 -22.85
N ARG A 106 4.69 4.22 -23.07
CA ARG A 106 4.65 5.54 -22.44
C ARG A 106 3.37 6.27 -22.83
N SER A 107 2.66 6.77 -21.82
CA SER A 107 1.42 7.52 -21.96
C SER A 107 1.16 8.27 -20.65
N GLU A 108 0.41 9.37 -20.72
CA GLU A 108 0.02 10.13 -19.53
C GLU A 108 -0.67 9.24 -18.49
N ARG A 109 -1.55 8.34 -18.94
CA ARG A 109 -2.26 7.42 -18.06
C ARG A 109 -1.33 6.42 -17.36
N ARG A 110 -0.30 5.93 -18.04
CA ARG A 110 0.72 5.07 -17.41
C ARG A 110 1.46 5.85 -16.33
N ASP A 111 1.87 7.07 -16.65
CA ASP A 111 2.69 7.90 -15.76
C ASP A 111 1.89 8.33 -14.51
N GLU A 112 0.60 8.66 -14.67
CA GLU A 112 -0.35 8.87 -13.59
C GLU A 112 -0.45 7.66 -12.65
N VAL A 113 -0.62 6.46 -13.23
CA VAL A 113 -0.74 5.22 -12.46
C VAL A 113 0.56 4.88 -11.72
N ILE A 114 1.73 5.17 -12.29
CA ILE A 114 3.01 5.04 -11.58
C ILE A 114 3.05 5.96 -10.36
N GLY A 115 2.57 7.21 -10.49
CA GLY A 115 2.46 8.13 -9.36
C GLY A 115 1.54 7.60 -8.25
N ILE A 116 0.39 7.05 -8.61
CA ILE A 116 -0.55 6.42 -7.66
C ILE A 116 0.12 5.23 -6.94
N ALA A 117 0.77 4.34 -7.70
CA ALA A 117 1.45 3.18 -7.14
C ALA A 117 2.61 3.57 -6.22
N LEU A 118 3.36 4.64 -6.55
CA LEU A 118 4.43 5.16 -5.69
C LEU A 118 3.90 5.82 -4.43
N SER A 119 2.76 6.52 -4.49
CA SER A 119 2.10 7.06 -3.30
C SER A 119 1.72 5.93 -2.35
N GLN A 120 1.10 4.87 -2.85
CA GLN A 120 0.73 3.70 -2.04
C GLN A 120 1.96 2.90 -1.55
N TYR A 121 3.05 2.89 -2.32
CA TYR A 121 4.30 2.32 -1.84
C TYR A 121 4.86 3.16 -0.69
N ALA A 122 4.78 4.50 -0.79
CA ALA A 122 5.26 5.38 0.26
C ALA A 122 4.47 5.27 1.57
N GLU A 123 3.18 4.92 1.50
CA GLU A 123 2.40 4.58 2.69
C GLU A 123 3.00 3.38 3.47
N GLN A 124 3.73 2.49 2.80
CA GLN A 124 4.34 1.29 3.39
C GLN A 124 5.83 1.46 3.72
N ASP A 125 6.59 2.03 2.79
CA ASP A 125 8.03 2.28 2.88
C ASP A 125 8.37 3.52 2.05
N PRO A 126 8.28 4.73 2.63
CA PRO A 126 8.51 5.98 1.91
C PRO A 126 9.95 6.11 1.41
N LYS A 127 10.92 5.57 2.15
CA LYS A 127 12.32 5.60 1.75
C LYS A 127 12.56 4.74 0.51
N ALA A 128 12.02 3.53 0.49
CA ALA A 128 12.18 2.66 -0.68
C ALA A 128 11.42 3.19 -1.90
N ALA A 129 10.24 3.80 -1.70
CA ALA A 129 9.51 4.49 -2.76
C ALA A 129 10.33 5.66 -3.34
N ALA A 130 10.96 6.48 -2.49
CA ALA A 130 11.81 7.59 -2.93
C ALA A 130 13.01 7.10 -3.75
N ILE A 131 13.73 6.09 -3.25
CA ILE A 131 14.86 5.47 -3.97
C ILE A 131 14.41 4.92 -5.33
N TRP A 132 13.25 4.27 -5.39
CA TRP A 132 12.71 3.80 -6.65
C TRP A 132 12.41 4.97 -7.60
N ALA A 133 11.77 6.03 -7.11
CA ALA A 133 11.45 7.21 -7.92
C ALA A 133 12.73 7.83 -8.52
N GLU A 134 13.76 8.08 -7.70
CA GLU A 134 15.05 8.64 -8.14
C GLU A 134 15.75 7.78 -9.19
N ALA A 135 15.66 6.44 -9.06
CA ALA A 135 16.29 5.53 -9.99
C ALA A 135 15.57 5.42 -11.35
N ASN A 136 14.27 5.77 -11.40
CA ASN A 136 13.41 5.38 -12.53
C ASN A 136 12.65 6.54 -13.20
N LEU A 137 12.53 7.67 -12.52
CA LEU A 137 11.90 8.89 -12.99
C LEU A 137 12.94 10.00 -13.22
N SER A 138 12.54 11.07 -13.89
CA SER A 138 13.42 12.22 -14.12
C SER A 138 12.61 13.49 -14.35
N GLY A 139 13.25 14.65 -14.19
CA GLY A 139 12.64 15.94 -14.46
C GLY A 139 11.40 16.19 -13.60
N ASN A 140 10.32 16.65 -14.23
CA ASN A 140 9.10 17.04 -13.52
C ASN A 140 8.40 15.86 -12.84
N ASP A 141 8.38 14.68 -13.47
CA ASP A 141 7.74 13.49 -12.91
C ASP A 141 8.41 13.08 -11.60
N LEU A 142 9.76 13.08 -11.57
CA LEU A 142 10.52 12.80 -10.36
C LEU A 142 10.21 13.82 -9.27
N ASN A 143 10.29 15.11 -9.58
CA ASN A 143 10.09 16.17 -8.60
C ASN A 143 8.68 16.10 -7.98
N ASN A 144 7.65 15.92 -8.83
CA ASN A 144 6.27 15.83 -8.37
C ASN A 144 6.04 14.59 -7.51
N THR A 145 6.59 13.44 -7.89
CA THR A 145 6.43 12.22 -7.10
C THR A 145 7.20 12.27 -5.79
N LEU A 146 8.43 12.81 -5.77
CA LEU A 146 9.18 12.97 -4.53
C LEU A 146 8.46 13.89 -3.54
N LEU A 147 7.80 14.96 -4.01
CA LEU A 147 7.00 15.83 -3.12
C LEU A 147 5.89 15.05 -2.43
N LEU A 148 5.17 14.18 -3.15
CA LEU A 148 4.12 13.33 -2.58
C LEU A 148 4.69 12.32 -1.58
N ILE A 149 5.83 11.69 -1.91
CA ILE A 149 6.48 10.71 -1.05
C ILE A 149 6.99 11.37 0.23
N ILE A 150 7.64 12.53 0.14
CA ILE A 150 8.17 13.26 1.30
C ILE A 150 7.05 13.74 2.21
N GLU A 151 5.90 14.16 1.66
CA GLU A 151 4.73 14.54 2.46
C GLU A 151 4.25 13.35 3.30
N GLU A 152 4.06 12.19 2.67
CA GLU A 152 3.66 10.97 3.37
C GLU A 152 4.73 10.52 4.38
N TRP A 153 6.01 10.55 3.97
CA TRP A 153 7.12 10.22 4.85
C TRP A 153 7.15 11.12 6.07
N ALA A 154 6.98 12.44 5.91
CA ALA A 154 7.05 13.38 7.01
C ALA A 154 5.93 13.16 8.05
N VAL A 155 4.76 12.70 7.60
CA VAL A 155 3.64 12.32 8.47
C VAL A 155 3.97 11.06 9.28
N GLN A 156 4.64 10.08 8.68
CA GLN A 156 4.99 8.81 9.34
C GLN A 156 6.25 8.90 10.22
N ASP A 157 7.31 9.49 9.67
CA ASP A 157 8.64 9.65 10.25
C ASP A 157 9.31 10.93 9.73
N GLY A 158 8.94 12.06 10.33
CA GLY A 158 9.52 13.37 9.99
C GLY A 158 11.03 13.47 10.18
N ALA A 159 11.62 12.68 11.10
CA ALA A 159 13.07 12.68 11.28
C ALA A 159 13.76 11.96 10.12
N GLY A 160 13.28 10.77 9.76
CA GLY A 160 13.77 10.04 8.60
C GLY A 160 13.60 10.82 7.29
N ALA A 161 12.47 11.50 7.11
CA ALA A 161 12.23 12.36 5.95
C ALA A 161 13.18 13.57 5.88
N ALA A 162 13.52 14.16 7.03
CA ALA A 162 14.42 15.32 7.09
C ALA A 162 15.90 14.96 6.92
N ASP A 163 16.29 13.73 7.28
CA ASP A 163 17.65 13.23 7.14
C ASP A 163 18.01 12.80 5.70
N TRP A 164 17.00 12.58 4.87
CA TRP A 164 17.12 12.18 3.47
C TRP A 164 17.40 13.38 2.55
#